data_AF-A0A9E2BAD4-F1
#
_entry.id   AF-A0A9E2BAD4-F1
#
_cell.length_a   1.000
_cell.length_b   1.000
_cell.length_c   1.000
_cell.angle_alpha   90.00
_cell.angle_beta   90.00
_cell.angle_gamma   90.00
#
_symmetry.space_group_name_H-M   'P 1'
#
loop_
_entity.id
_entity.type
_entity.pdbx_description
1 polymer ?
#
loop_
_entity_poly.entity_id
_entity_poly.type
_entity_poly.pdbx_seq_one_letter_code
_entity_poly.pdbx_strand_id
1 'polypeptide(L)' 'IVLMNDRQTIGGYPKIGAVIPRDTASLSQLTPGSRVRFEAISIEQAHNIHCLERARFDRTPLQSC' A
#
# COMPACT_ATOMS: atom_id res chain seq x y z
N ILE A 1 -2.04 -11.13 9.80
CA ILE A 1 -1.75 -9.73 10.22
C ILE A 1 -1.19 -8.96 9.03
N VAL A 2 -1.49 -7.67 8.92
CA VAL A 2 -0.85 -6.79 7.93
C VAL A 2 0.28 -6.04 8.66
N LEU A 3 1.48 -6.06 8.09
CA LEU A 3 2.63 -5.43 8.71
C LEU A 3 2.84 -4.03 8.12
N MET A 4 2.78 -3.01 8.97
CA MET A 4 2.91 -1.59 8.56
C MET A 4 4.38 -1.14 8.54
N ASN A 5 4.62 0.17 8.51
CA ASN A 5 5.96 0.75 8.39
C ASN A 5 6.87 0.39 9.57
N ASP A 6 6.34 0.42 10.79
CA ASP A 6 7.11 0.23 12.03
C ASP A 6 7.16 -1.24 12.48
N ARG A 7 7.08 -2.16 11.51
CA ARG A 7 7.13 -3.61 11.75
C ARG A 7 8.55 -4.08 12.08
N GLN A 8 8.66 -5.23 12.75
CA GLN A 8 9.91 -5.97 12.87
C GLN A 8 10.46 -6.34 11.48
N THR A 9 11.79 -6.31 11.32
CA THR A 9 12.49 -6.63 10.06
C THR A 9 12.60 -8.15 9.81
N ILE A 10 12.76 -8.94 10.88
CA ILE A 10 12.84 -10.41 10.85
C ILE A 10 11.52 -10.98 11.37
N GLY A 11 11.03 -12.05 10.75
CA GLY A 11 9.85 -12.78 11.23
C GLY A 11 9.95 -14.27 10.93
N GLY A 12 9.27 -15.10 11.73
CA GLY A 12 9.26 -16.56 11.61
C GLY A 12 7.95 -17.16 11.07
N TYR A 13 7.04 -16.33 10.56
CA TYR A 13 5.71 -16.76 10.11
C TYR A 13 5.57 -16.79 8.59
N PRO A 14 4.83 -17.76 8.04
CA PRO A 14 4.53 -17.80 6.61
C PRO A 14 3.70 -16.58 6.18
N LYS A 15 4.03 -16.01 5.01
CA LYS A 15 3.35 -14.85 4.42
C LYS A 15 2.45 -15.31 3.29
N ILE A 16 1.15 -15.06 3.42
CA ILE A 16 0.14 -15.43 2.39
C ILE A 16 0.17 -14.51 1.16
N GLY A 17 0.77 -13.32 1.29
CA GLY A 17 0.81 -12.32 0.23
C GLY A 17 1.36 -10.98 0.73
N ALA A 18 1.32 -9.98 -0.15
CA ALA A 18 1.74 -8.61 0.11
C ALA A 18 0.73 -7.62 -0.46
N VAL A 19 0.65 -6.44 0.15
CA VAL A 19 -0.20 -5.33 -0.29
C VAL A 19 0.68 -4.26 -0.91
N ILE A 20 0.22 -3.61 -1.98
CA ILE A 20 0.98 -2.54 -2.64
C ILE A 20 1.07 -1.28 -1.76
N PRO A 21 2.06 -0.39 -1.98
CA PRO A 21 2.25 0.80 -1.15
C PRO A 21 1.02 1.71 -1.07
N ARG A 22 0.36 1.94 -2.21
CA ARG A 22 -0.92 2.66 -2.34
C ARG A 22 -1.98 2.21 -1.33
N ASP A 23 -2.21 0.90 -1.34
CA ASP A 23 -3.30 0.30 -0.59
C ASP A 23 -2.91 0.17 0.88
N THR A 24 -1.60 0.07 1.17
CA THR A 24 -1.07 0.19 2.54
C THR A 24 -1.30 1.59 3.12
N ALA A 25 -1.16 2.65 2.30
CA ALA A 25 -1.52 4.00 2.70
C ALA A 25 -3.04 4.16 2.90
N SER A 26 -3.86 3.49 2.08
CA SER A 26 -5.32 3.47 2.27
C SER A 26 -5.71 2.74 3.57
N LEU A 27 -5.06 1.62 3.87
CA LEU A 27 -5.23 0.86 5.11
C LEU A 27 -4.88 1.67 6.36
N SER A 28 -3.87 2.54 6.30
CA SER A 28 -3.45 3.35 7.45
C SER A 28 -4.47 4.42 7.84
N GLN A 29 -5.38 4.78 6.94
CA GLN A 29 -6.44 5.75 7.18
C GLN A 29 -7.73 5.12 7.75
N LEU A 30 -7.80 3.79 7.88
CA LEU A 30 -9.00 3.11 8.38
C LEU A 30 -9.12 3.20 9.91
N THR A 31 -10.36 3.31 10.39
CA THR A 31 -10.68 3.28 11.82
C THR A 31 -10.85 1.84 12.32
N PRO A 32 -10.68 1.58 13.62
CA PRO A 32 -11.06 0.29 14.21
C PRO A 32 -12.51 -0.09 13.87
N GLY A 33 -12.73 -1.35 13.50
CA GLY A 33 -14.05 -1.85 13.09
C GLY A 33 -14.37 -1.68 11.60
N SER A 34 -13.52 -1.01 10.81
CA SER A 34 -13.67 -0.95 9.36
C SER A 34 -13.58 -2.34 8.72
N ARG A 35 -14.35 -2.55 7.64
CA ARG A 35 -14.30 -3.79 6.85
C ARG A 35 -13.28 -3.64 5.73
N VAL A 36 -12.54 -4.72 5.46
CA VAL A 36 -11.52 -4.77 4.41
C VAL A 36 -11.74 -6.02 3.58
N ARG A 37 -11.53 -5.93 2.27
CA ARG A 37 -11.53 -7.05 1.33
C ARG A 37 -10.23 -7.03 0.54
N PHE A 38 -9.58 -8.18 0.44
CA PHE A 38 -8.40 -8.34 -0.41
C PHE A 38 -8.81 -8.79 -1.81
N GLU A 39 -8.11 -8.27 -2.80
CA GLU A 39 -8.22 -8.65 -4.19
C GLU A 39 -6.84 -9.08 -4.69
N ALA A 40 -6.79 -10.24 -5.36
CA ALA A 40 -5.55 -10.69 -5.98
C ALA A 40 -5.35 -9.93 -7.29
N ILE A 41 -4.19 -9.32 -7.45
CA ILE A 41 -3.79 -8.61 -8.67
C ILE A 41 -2.52 -9.23 -9.25
N SER A 42 -2.31 -9.03 -10.55
CA SER A 42 -1.07 -9.45 -11.22
C SER A 42 0.09 -8.50 -10.89
N ILE A 43 1.32 -8.95 -11.13
CA ILE A 43 2.52 -8.13 -10.94
C ILE A 43 2.51 -6.93 -11.90
N GLU A 44 2.02 -7.13 -13.13
CA GLU A 44 1.90 -6.08 -14.14
C GLU A 44 0.91 -5.01 -13.69
N GLN A 45 -0.24 -5.39 -13.12
CA GLN A 45 -1.20 -4.45 -12.54
C GLN A 45 -0.56 -3.66 -11.39
N ALA A 46 0.12 -4.34 -10.47
CA ALA A 46 0.82 -3.70 -9.36
C ALA A 46 1.87 -2.68 -9.84
N HIS A 47 2.67 -3.04 -10.85
CA HIS A 47 3.68 -2.17 -11.45
C HIS A 47 3.05 -0.96 -12.13
N ASN A 48 2.00 -1.17 -12.93
CA ASN A 48 1.28 -0.10 -13.61
C ASN A 48 0.68 0.91 -12.63
N ILE A 49 0.04 0.43 -11.56
CA ILE A 49 -0.50 1.28 -10.49
C ILE A 49 0.63 2.11 -9.88
N HIS A 50 1.75 1.48 -9.52
CA HIS A 50 2.89 2.18 -8.91
C HIS A 50 3.46 3.27 -9.82
N CYS A 51 3.67 2.98 -11.10
CA CYS A 51 4.17 3.94 -12.09
C CYS A 51 3.20 5.12 -12.29
N LEU A 52 1.89 4.85 -12.37
CA LEU A 52 0.87 5.90 -12.50
C LEU A 52 0.82 6.81 -11.28
N GLU A 53 0.91 6.24 -10.07
CA GLU A 53 0.97 7.02 -8.84
C GLU A 53 2.21 7.89 -8.76
N ARG A 54 3.36 7.33 -9.12
CA ARG A 54 4.61 8.09 -9.13
C ARG A 54 4.50 9.29 -10.07
N ALA A 55 4.02 9.07 -11.29
CA ALA A 55 3.82 10.14 -12.26
C ALA A 55 2.76 11.17 -11.82
N ARG A 56 1.75 10.78 -11.04
CA ARG A 56 0.77 11.70 -10.45
C ARG A 56 1.40 12.55 -9.36
N PHE A 57 2.17 11.93 -8.46
CA PHE A 57 2.87 12.61 -7.40
C PHE A 57 3.83 13.67 -7.97
N ASP A 58 4.65 13.29 -8.95
CA ASP A 58 5.63 14.17 -9.59
C ASP A 58 4.97 15.35 -10.34
N ARG A 59 3.71 15.18 -10.80
CA ARG A 59 2.93 16.23 -11.48
C ARG A 59 2.13 17.11 -10.53
N THR A 60 1.98 16.73 -9.26
CA THR A 60 1.17 17.50 -8.32
C THR A 60 2.00 18.72 -7.87
N PRO A 61 1.58 19.95 -8.20
CA PRO A 61 2.32 21.13 -7.77
C PRO A 61 2.25 21.22 -6.24
N LEU A 62 3.42 21.30 -5.60
CA LEU A 62 3.49 21.60 -4.18
C LEU A 62 3.08 23.07 -4.00
N GLN A 63 1.94 23.31 -3.36
CA GLN A 63 1.62 24.66 -2.92
C GLN A 63 2.61 25.05 -1.82
N SER A 64 3.43 26.06 -2.09
CA SER A 64 4.20 26.74 -1.06
C SER A 64 3.22 27.51 -0.18
N CYS A 65 3.21 27.21 1.11
CA CYS A 65 2.48 27.97 2.12
C CYS A 65 2.96 29.42 2.18
#